data_AF-A0A3R6GJ18-F1
#
_entry.id   AF-A0A3R6GJ18-F1
#
_cell.length_a   1.000
_cell.length_b   1.000
_cell.length_c   1.000
_cell.angle_alpha   90.00
_cell.angle_beta   90.00
_cell.angle_gamma   90.00
#
_symmetry.space_group_name_H-M   'P 1'
#
loop_
_entity.id
_entity.type
_entity.pdbx_description
1 polymer ?
#
loop_
_entity_poly.entity_id
_entity_poly.type
_entity_poly.pdbx_seq_one_letter_code
_entity_poly.pdbx_strand_id
1 'polypeptide(L)'
;MKGNHLIESRLISSAGLSGAGTIGRTTGCLDELPTLPERIRQILNIISSAERKPGNMICFIMYDITSNKVRTLIAKFLQGKGCTRVQKSIFMADMPSDALQDIAMKLTEIQKMYDNNDSILIVPLSEDYARAMKIIGQEVDIDLILHSKNTLFF
;
A
#
# COMPACT_ATOMS: atom_id res chain seq x y z
N MET A 1 48.61 40.49 -34.02
CA MET A 1 47.53 40.71 -33.04
C MET A 1 47.72 39.77 -31.83
N LYS A 2 48.79 39.97 -31.03
CA LYS A 2 49.15 39.15 -29.84
C LYS A 2 49.12 40.00 -28.56
N GLY A 3 48.12 40.88 -28.42
CA GLY A 3 48.09 41.91 -27.37
C GLY A 3 47.18 41.63 -26.18
N ASN A 4 46.10 40.85 -26.32
CA ASN A 4 45.08 40.75 -25.27
C ASN A 4 45.21 39.53 -24.34
N HIS A 5 45.92 38.48 -24.74
CA HIS A 5 45.95 37.22 -23.99
C HIS A 5 46.81 37.27 -22.71
N LEU A 6 47.74 38.22 -22.63
CA LEU A 6 48.65 38.41 -21.49
C LEU A 6 48.04 39.25 -20.35
N ILE A 7 46.98 40.02 -20.61
CA ILE A 7 46.33 40.85 -19.58
C ILE A 7 45.33 40.02 -18.78
N GLU A 8 44.56 39.14 -19.43
CA GLU A 8 43.59 38.27 -18.75
C GLU A 8 44.25 37.31 -17.75
N SER A 9 45.39 36.71 -18.12
CA SER A 9 46.10 35.76 -17.26
C SER A 9 46.66 36.41 -15.99
N ARG A 10 47.06 37.70 -16.05
CA ARG A 10 47.56 38.43 -14.87
C ARG A 10 46.46 38.78 -13.88
N LEU A 11 45.28 39.21 -14.36
CA LEU A 11 44.14 39.55 -13.51
C LEU A 11 43.63 38.33 -12.72
N ILE A 12 43.66 37.14 -13.35
CA ILE A 12 43.28 35.87 -12.71
C ILE A 12 44.27 35.48 -11.60
N SER A 13 45.56 35.77 -11.78
CA SER A 13 46.60 35.48 -10.77
C SER A 13 46.53 36.42 -9.55
N SER A 14 46.21 37.70 -9.76
CA SER A 14 46.11 38.70 -8.67
C SER A 14 44.88 38.53 -7.78
N ALA A 15 43.87 37.78 -8.24
CA ALA A 15 42.62 37.53 -7.52
C ALA A 15 42.67 36.30 -6.59
N GLY A 16 43.83 35.63 -6.44
CA GLY A 16 43.97 34.47 -5.57
C GLY A 16 43.26 33.20 -6.05
N LEU A 17 42.85 33.14 -7.33
CA LEU A 17 42.07 32.03 -7.90
C LEU A 17 42.93 30.89 -8.48
N SER A 18 44.26 30.93 -8.29
CA SER A 18 45.21 29.94 -8.83
C SER A 18 45.13 28.55 -8.18
N GLY A 19 44.19 28.32 -7.27
CA GLY A 19 44.00 27.06 -6.56
C GLY A 19 42.57 26.75 -6.15
N ALA A 20 41.58 27.48 -6.70
CA ALA A 20 40.18 27.17 -6.43
C ALA A 20 39.76 25.97 -7.28
N GLY A 21 40.09 24.76 -6.80
CA GLY A 21 39.35 23.57 -7.19
C GLY A 21 37.87 23.88 -7.04
N THR A 22 37.08 23.54 -8.06
CA THR A 22 35.63 23.78 -8.09
C THR A 22 34.97 23.13 -6.87
N ILE A 23 34.76 23.91 -5.81
CA ILE A 23 34.02 23.47 -4.63
C ILE A 23 32.59 23.16 -5.11
N GLY A 24 32.20 21.89 -5.02
CA GLY A 24 30.80 21.46 -5.19
C GLY A 24 30.39 20.96 -6.57
N ARG A 25 31.28 20.80 -7.56
CA ARG A 25 30.94 20.08 -8.79
C ARG A 25 31.42 18.63 -8.71
N THR A 26 30.71 17.82 -7.93
CA THR A 26 30.67 16.37 -8.22
C THR A 26 29.97 16.23 -9.57
N THR A 27 30.72 16.09 -10.65
CA THR A 27 30.19 15.39 -11.83
C THR A 27 29.85 13.99 -11.33
N GLY A 28 28.61 13.79 -10.89
CA GLY A 28 28.12 12.47 -10.53
C GLY A 28 28.46 11.54 -11.68
N CYS A 29 29.18 10.46 -11.38
CA CYS A 29 29.57 9.44 -12.33
C CYS A 29 28.30 8.98 -13.08
N LEU A 30 28.10 9.47 -14.30
CA LEU A 30 26.97 9.07 -15.15
C LEU A 30 27.15 7.62 -15.65
N ASP A 31 28.37 7.10 -15.55
CA ASP A 31 28.76 5.77 -15.99
C ASP A 31 28.24 4.65 -15.07
N GLU A 32 27.74 4.99 -13.88
CA GLU A 32 27.11 4.05 -12.94
C GLU A 32 25.57 4.12 -12.97
N LEU A 33 24.97 4.92 -13.85
CA LEU A 33 23.52 4.96 -13.96
C LEU A 33 23.00 3.68 -14.63
N PRO A 34 22.03 2.99 -14.01
CA PRO A 34 21.36 1.87 -14.65
C PRO A 34 20.76 2.29 -15.99
N THR A 35 20.63 1.35 -16.90
CA THR A 35 20.05 1.59 -18.22
C THR A 35 18.65 2.20 -18.10
N LEU A 36 18.19 2.94 -19.11
CA LEU A 36 16.85 3.52 -19.11
C LEU A 36 15.75 2.47 -18.80
N PRO A 37 15.77 1.24 -19.36
CA PRO A 37 14.83 0.19 -18.97
C PRO A 37 14.92 -0.21 -17.49
N GLU A 38 16.13 -0.31 -16.92
CA GLU A 38 16.32 -0.61 -15.50
C GLU A 38 15.83 0.52 -14.61
N ARG A 39 16.05 1.76 -15.01
CA ARG A 39 15.54 2.95 -14.31
C ARG A 39 14.02 3.02 -14.39
N ILE A 40 13.44 2.71 -15.55
CA ILE A 40 11.98 2.60 -15.71
C ILE A 40 11.45 1.49 -14.80
N ARG A 41 12.09 0.31 -14.75
CA ARG A 41 11.70 -0.76 -13.83
C ARG A 41 11.84 -0.37 -12.37
N GLN A 42 12.89 0.34 -11.98
CA GLN A 42 13.08 0.83 -10.62
C GLN A 42 11.98 1.85 -10.25
N ILE A 43 11.68 2.79 -11.14
CA ILE A 43 10.61 3.77 -10.96
C ILE A 43 9.25 3.07 -10.88
N LEU A 44 8.97 2.13 -11.79
CA LEU A 44 7.75 1.33 -11.76
C LEU A 44 7.67 0.50 -10.49
N ASN A 45 8.75 -0.13 -10.03
CA ASN A 45 8.80 -0.87 -8.76
C ASN A 45 8.58 0.03 -7.53
N ILE A 46 9.03 1.28 -7.57
CA ILE A 46 8.79 2.28 -6.52
C ILE A 46 7.33 2.74 -6.51
N ILE A 47 6.73 2.90 -7.69
CA ILE A 47 5.32 3.26 -7.83
C ILE A 47 4.42 2.06 -7.50
N SER A 48 4.89 0.84 -7.77
CA SER A 48 4.19 -0.42 -7.56
C SER A 48 4.43 -1.05 -6.20
N SER A 49 5.25 -0.46 -5.31
CA SER A 49 5.51 -1.04 -3.98
C SER A 49 4.31 -0.99 -3.03
N ALA A 50 3.23 -0.32 -3.46
CA ALA A 50 1.91 -0.36 -2.83
C ALA A 50 1.01 -1.46 -3.43
N GLU A 51 1.57 -2.45 -4.11
CA GLU A 51 0.81 -3.55 -4.70
C GLU A 51 0.48 -4.61 -3.65
N ARG A 52 -0.80 -5.00 -3.62
CA ARG A 52 -1.32 -6.15 -2.87
C ARG A 52 -0.44 -7.38 -3.07
N LYS A 53 -0.44 -8.26 -2.06
CA LYS A 53 0.14 -9.60 -2.22
C LYS A 53 -0.54 -10.34 -3.38
N PRO A 54 0.22 -10.74 -4.42
CA PRO A 54 -0.37 -11.45 -5.55
C PRO A 54 -1.00 -12.77 -5.08
N GLY A 55 -2.20 -13.07 -5.58
CA GLY A 55 -2.97 -14.28 -5.21
C GLY A 55 -3.96 -14.10 -4.06
N ASN A 56 -3.98 -12.95 -3.38
CA ASN A 56 -5.01 -12.67 -2.39
C ASN A 56 -6.33 -12.24 -3.03
N MET A 57 -7.45 -12.67 -2.45
CA MET A 57 -8.80 -12.24 -2.80
C MET A 57 -9.29 -11.14 -1.87
N ILE A 58 -10.09 -10.21 -2.39
CA ILE A 58 -10.86 -9.27 -1.58
C ILE A 58 -12.20 -9.90 -1.32
N CYS A 59 -12.66 -9.83 -0.08
CA CYS A 59 -14.03 -10.18 0.22
C CYS A 59 -14.65 -9.31 1.30
N PHE A 60 -15.97 -9.20 1.23
CA PHE A 60 -16.78 -8.80 2.36
C PHE A 60 -17.29 -10.01 3.11
N ILE A 61 -17.27 -9.90 4.44
CA ILE A 61 -17.93 -10.82 5.35
C ILE A 61 -18.97 -10.00 6.11
N MET A 62 -20.23 -10.24 5.80
CA MET A 62 -21.38 -9.57 6.38
C MET A 62 -22.17 -10.57 7.21
N TYR A 63 -22.79 -10.13 8.29
CA TYR A 63 -23.67 -11.00 9.05
C TYR A 63 -24.88 -10.27 9.60
N ASP A 64 -25.98 -11.01 9.76
CA ASP A 64 -27.10 -10.63 10.61
C ASP A 64 -27.24 -11.69 11.69
N ILE A 65 -26.77 -11.35 12.88
CA ILE A 65 -26.69 -12.25 14.04
C ILE A 65 -27.45 -11.60 15.19
N THR A 66 -28.45 -12.29 15.73
CA THR A 66 -29.30 -11.78 16.80
C THR A 66 -28.57 -11.76 18.14
N SER A 67 -27.87 -12.86 18.47
CA SER A 67 -27.19 -13.00 19.76
C SER A 67 -25.95 -12.12 19.87
N ASN A 68 -25.94 -11.19 20.83
CA ASN A 68 -24.79 -10.33 21.11
C ASN A 68 -23.53 -11.14 21.48
N LYS A 69 -23.70 -12.28 22.15
CA LYS A 69 -22.60 -13.16 22.54
C LYS A 69 -21.94 -13.78 21.30
N VAL A 70 -22.75 -14.36 20.41
CA VAL A 70 -22.28 -14.97 19.15
C VAL A 70 -21.63 -13.92 18.25
N ARG A 71 -22.26 -12.76 18.11
CA ARG A 71 -21.73 -11.63 17.32
C ARG A 71 -20.34 -11.19 17.81
N THR A 72 -20.17 -11.09 19.12
CA THR A 72 -18.87 -10.70 19.73
C THR A 72 -17.80 -11.76 19.49
N LEU A 73 -18.18 -13.04 19.57
CA LEU A 73 -17.28 -14.16 19.31
C LEU A 73 -16.81 -14.18 17.86
N ILE A 74 -17.72 -14.05 16.90
CA ILE A 74 -17.41 -13.99 15.47
C ILE A 74 -16.55 -12.76 15.14
N ALA A 75 -16.89 -11.59 15.70
CA ALA A 75 -16.11 -10.38 15.48
C ALA A 75 -14.64 -10.56 15.93
N LYS A 76 -14.41 -11.11 17.13
CA LYS A 76 -13.05 -11.39 17.63
C LYS A 76 -12.31 -12.41 16.76
N PHE A 77 -13.01 -13.46 16.33
CA PHE A 77 -12.44 -14.47 15.44
C PHE A 77 -11.99 -13.87 14.10
N LEU A 78 -12.84 -13.07 13.45
CA LEU A 78 -12.53 -12.42 12.18
C LEU A 78 -11.36 -11.44 12.31
N GLN A 79 -11.34 -10.61 13.37
CA GLN A 79 -10.21 -9.70 13.63
C GLN A 79 -8.91 -10.47 13.86
N GLY A 80 -8.95 -11.57 14.62
CA GLY A 80 -7.77 -12.42 14.84
C GLY A 80 -7.26 -13.13 13.58
N LYS A 81 -8.11 -13.28 12.57
CA LYS A 81 -7.75 -13.83 11.25
C LYS A 81 -7.25 -12.76 10.26
N GLY A 82 -7.17 -11.50 10.67
CA GLY A 82 -6.73 -10.39 9.82
C GLY A 82 -7.84 -9.74 8.99
N CYS A 83 -9.12 -10.02 9.28
CA CYS A 83 -10.21 -9.29 8.68
C CYS A 83 -10.39 -7.93 9.38
N THR A 84 -10.48 -6.85 8.59
CA THR A 84 -10.68 -5.51 9.12
C THR A 84 -12.16 -5.20 9.25
N ARG A 85 -12.57 -4.67 10.41
CA ARG A 85 -13.96 -4.30 10.66
C ARG A 85 -14.24 -2.94 10.05
N VAL A 86 -15.16 -2.88 9.08
CA VAL A 86 -15.57 -1.62 8.42
C VAL A 86 -16.88 -1.07 8.95
N GLN A 87 -17.79 -1.94 9.41
CA GLN A 87 -19.01 -1.55 10.11
C GLN A 87 -19.34 -2.56 11.22
N LYS A 88 -20.38 -2.27 12.02
CA LYS A 88 -20.79 -3.13 13.15
C LYS A 88 -20.99 -4.60 12.74
N SER A 89 -21.49 -4.86 11.54
CA SER A 89 -21.73 -6.21 11.04
C SER A 89 -21.11 -6.48 9.67
N ILE A 90 -20.06 -5.73 9.31
CA ILE A 90 -19.36 -5.87 8.03
C ILE A 90 -17.86 -5.84 8.27
N PHE A 91 -17.19 -6.82 7.69
CA PHE A 91 -15.74 -6.97 7.69
C PHE A 91 -15.24 -7.06 6.25
N MET A 92 -14.08 -6.48 5.99
CA MET A 92 -13.36 -6.63 4.73
C MET A 92 -12.07 -7.39 4.96
N ALA A 93 -11.72 -8.29 4.04
CA ALA A 93 -10.50 -9.07 4.11
C ALA A 93 -9.74 -9.02 2.78
N ASP A 94 -8.42 -9.09 2.92
CA ASP A 94 -7.45 -9.24 1.85
C ASP A 94 -6.56 -10.43 2.21
N MET A 95 -6.88 -11.61 1.68
CA MET A 95 -6.21 -12.85 2.07
C MET A 95 -6.26 -13.91 0.97
N PRO A 96 -5.39 -14.93 1.02
CA PRO A 96 -5.43 -16.01 0.04
C PRO A 96 -6.68 -16.89 0.23
N SER A 97 -7.03 -17.65 -0.81
CA SER A 97 -8.32 -18.34 -0.88
C SER A 97 -8.48 -19.46 0.14
N ASP A 98 -7.38 -20.11 0.52
CA ASP A 98 -7.33 -21.14 1.56
C ASP A 98 -7.74 -20.56 2.93
N ALA A 99 -7.17 -19.42 3.31
CA ALA A 99 -7.51 -18.73 4.54
C ALA A 99 -8.99 -18.31 4.58
N LEU A 100 -9.54 -17.86 3.44
CA LEU A 100 -10.96 -17.53 3.34
C LEU A 100 -11.85 -18.77 3.47
N GLN A 101 -11.44 -19.89 2.87
CA GLN A 101 -12.18 -21.15 2.97
C GLN A 101 -12.20 -21.67 4.41
N ASP A 102 -11.08 -21.58 5.13
CA ASP A 102 -11.00 -21.93 6.56
C ASP A 102 -11.95 -21.08 7.41
N ILE A 103 -12.03 -19.77 7.12
CA ILE A 103 -12.98 -18.86 7.77
C ILE A 103 -14.42 -19.32 7.49
N ALA A 104 -14.76 -19.60 6.23
CA ALA A 104 -16.10 -20.04 5.84
C ALA A 104 -16.51 -21.35 6.54
N MET A 105 -15.60 -22.32 6.61
CA MET A 105 -15.82 -23.57 7.35
C MET A 105 -16.07 -23.30 8.83
N LYS A 106 -15.24 -22.47 9.47
CA LYS A 106 -15.38 -22.17 10.91
C LYS A 106 -16.68 -21.42 11.22
N LEU A 107 -17.08 -20.47 10.39
CA LEU A 107 -18.33 -19.74 10.54
C LEU A 107 -19.53 -20.68 10.37
N THR A 108 -19.45 -21.67 9.47
CA THR A 108 -20.48 -22.70 9.30
C THR A 108 -20.61 -23.59 10.54
N GLU A 109 -19.50 -23.98 11.17
CA GLU A 109 -19.53 -24.72 12.43
C GLU A 109 -20.15 -23.92 13.57
N ILE A 110 -19.76 -22.64 13.70
CA ILE A 110 -20.33 -21.74 14.70
C ILE A 110 -21.84 -21.63 14.49
N GLN A 111 -22.28 -21.45 13.24
CA GLN A 111 -23.69 -21.30 12.93
C GLN A 111 -24.52 -22.55 13.32
N LYS A 112 -24.00 -23.74 13.04
CA LYS A 112 -24.63 -25.02 13.44
C LYS A 112 -24.79 -25.18 14.95
N MET A 113 -23.95 -24.52 15.75
CA MET A 113 -23.98 -24.59 17.22
C MET A 113 -25.01 -23.63 17.82
N TYR A 114 -25.48 -22.62 17.09
CA TYR A 114 -26.35 -21.55 17.60
C TYR A 114 -27.59 -21.37 16.73
N ASP A 115 -28.69 -22.07 17.05
CA ASP A 115 -30.08 -21.94 16.55
C ASP A 115 -30.32 -21.71 15.03
N ASN A 116 -29.29 -21.76 14.18
CA ASN A 116 -29.27 -21.70 12.71
C ASN A 116 -30.07 -20.58 12.02
N ASN A 117 -30.67 -19.64 12.74
CA ASN A 117 -31.50 -18.59 12.16
C ASN A 117 -30.74 -17.33 11.74
N ASP A 118 -29.49 -17.19 12.16
CA ASP A 118 -28.63 -16.07 11.76
C ASP A 118 -28.10 -16.25 10.32
N SER A 119 -27.76 -15.16 9.64
CA SER A 119 -27.23 -15.19 8.28
C SER A 119 -25.82 -14.63 8.20
N ILE A 120 -24.97 -15.26 7.39
CA ILE A 120 -23.60 -14.82 7.13
C ILE A 120 -23.39 -14.86 5.61
N LEU A 121 -22.94 -13.75 5.03
CA LEU A 121 -22.62 -13.61 3.62
C LEU A 121 -21.12 -13.39 3.47
N ILE A 122 -20.51 -14.15 2.55
CA ILE A 122 -19.13 -13.94 2.12
C ILE A 122 -19.19 -13.58 0.64
N VAL A 123 -18.84 -12.34 0.32
CA VAL A 123 -18.93 -11.78 -1.04
C VAL A 123 -17.53 -11.50 -1.55
N PRO A 124 -16.98 -12.34 -2.45
CA PRO A 124 -15.73 -12.02 -3.11
C PRO A 124 -15.93 -10.82 -4.05
N LEU A 125 -14.96 -9.92 -4.08
CA LEU A 125 -14.95 -8.73 -4.92
C LEU A 125 -13.67 -8.68 -5.74
N SER A 126 -13.77 -8.13 -6.95
CA SER A 126 -12.58 -7.70 -7.67
C SER A 126 -12.02 -6.43 -7.04
N GLU A 127 -10.74 -6.19 -7.26
CA GLU A 127 -10.05 -5.00 -6.79
C GLU A 127 -10.66 -3.70 -7.33
N ASP A 128 -11.08 -3.71 -8.59
CA ASP A 128 -11.69 -2.54 -9.22
C ASP A 128 -13.03 -2.18 -8.59
N TYR A 129 -13.86 -3.18 -8.26
CA TYR A 129 -15.12 -2.92 -7.55
C TYR A 129 -14.89 -2.50 -6.10
N ALA A 130 -13.87 -3.04 -5.43
CA ALA A 130 -13.52 -2.62 -4.07
C ALA A 130 -13.06 -1.16 -4.03
N ARG A 131 -12.25 -0.71 -5.00
CA ARG A 131 -11.82 0.69 -5.15
C ARG A 131 -12.94 1.64 -5.58
N ALA A 132 -13.85 1.18 -6.43
CA ALA A 132 -14.98 1.99 -6.90
C ALA A 132 -16.08 2.18 -5.85
N MET A 133 -15.95 1.52 -4.70
CA MET A 133 -16.92 1.58 -3.62
C MET A 133 -17.05 2.99 -3.05
N LYS A 134 -18.29 3.43 -2.91
CA LYS A 134 -18.61 4.73 -2.32
C LYS A 134 -19.04 4.54 -0.88
N ILE A 135 -18.39 5.28 0.02
CA ILE A 135 -18.78 5.36 1.43
C ILE A 135 -19.45 6.71 1.65
N ILE A 136 -20.63 6.66 2.27
CA ILE A 136 -21.40 7.85 2.63
C ILE A 136 -21.46 7.91 4.16
N GLY A 137 -21.03 9.04 4.75
CA GLY A 137 -21.01 9.23 6.19
C GLY A 137 -19.58 9.16 6.75
N GLN A 138 -19.39 8.39 7.82
CA GLN A 138 -18.08 8.27 8.48
C GLN A 138 -17.04 7.68 7.52
N GLU A 139 -15.90 8.36 7.40
CA GLU A 139 -14.80 7.91 6.56
C GLU A 139 -14.24 6.57 7.08
N VAL A 140 -14.24 5.57 6.20
CA VAL A 140 -13.50 4.33 6.37
C VAL A 140 -12.45 4.32 5.27
N ASP A 141 -11.18 4.29 5.63
CA ASP A 141 -10.09 4.29 4.66
C ASP A 141 -9.97 2.88 4.03
N ILE A 142 -10.69 2.67 2.93
CA ILE A 142 -10.64 1.42 2.16
C ILE A 142 -9.23 1.16 1.64
N ASP A 143 -8.50 2.20 1.25
CA ASP A 143 -7.15 2.08 0.69
C ASP A 143 -6.17 1.52 1.72
N LEU A 144 -6.29 1.96 2.98
CA LEU A 144 -5.52 1.40 4.08
C LEU A 144 -5.81 -0.09 4.26
N ILE A 145 -7.08 -0.50 4.15
CA ILE A 145 -7.49 -1.90 4.36
C ILE A 145 -7.03 -2.79 3.20
N LEU A 146 -7.05 -2.28 1.98
CA LEU A 146 -6.55 -2.96 0.79
C LEU A 146 -5.02 -2.91 0.68
N HIS A 147 -4.33 -2.33 1.66
CA HIS A 147 -2.88 -2.10 1.67
C HIS A 147 -2.38 -1.35 0.42
N SER A 148 -3.24 -0.55 -0.24
CA SER A 148 -2.88 0.24 -1.42
C SER A 148 -2.15 1.53 -1.07
N LYS A 149 -2.01 1.84 0.23
CA LYS A 149 -1.21 2.94 0.78
C LYS A 149 -0.36 2.44 1.95
N ASN A 150 0.96 2.56 1.82
CA ASN A 150 1.94 2.17 2.86
C ASN A 150 2.23 3.29 3.87
N THR A 151 1.55 4.44 3.80
CA THR A 151 1.87 5.59 4.65
C THR A 151 0.60 6.21 5.21
N LEU A 152 0.48 6.17 6.54
CA LEU A 152 -0.52 6.90 7.32
C LEU A 152 0.10 8.22 7.79
N PHE A 153 -0.54 9.34 7.48
CA PHE A 153 -0.24 10.62 8.11
C PHE A 153 -1.28 10.87 9.21
N PHE A 154 -0.81 11.23 10.40
CA PHE A 154 -1.60 11.53 11.59
C PHE A 154 -1.36 12.98 12.03
#